data_AF-A0A9N8MJG3-F1
#
_entry.id   AF-A0A9N8MJG3-F1
#
_cell.length_a   1.000
_cell.length_b   1.000
_cell.length_c   1.000
_cell.angle_alpha   90.00
_cell.angle_beta   90.00
_cell.angle_gamma   90.00
#
_symmetry.space_group_name_H-M   'P 1'
#
loop_
_entity.id
_entity.type
_entity.pdbx_description
1 polymer ?
#
loop_
_entity_poly.entity_id
_entity_poly.type
_entity_poly.pdbx_seq_one_letter_code
_entity_poly.pdbx_strand_id
1 'polypeptide(L)'
;MIYAFDTYYYPDFALTVCLAFEDWASAQEQEIFKEKTIINADYESGAFYKRELPCILSLLKEIELKSEDIIIVDGYVTLNNDGKIGLGGYLYEALYKKYPIAGIAKNEFSSPDSKRRNIPGRK
;
A
#
# COMPACT_ATOMS: atom_id res chain seq x y z
N MET A 1 11.46 -1.67 11.19
CA MET A 1 11.64 -0.98 9.90
C MET A 1 10.30 -0.50 9.38
N ILE A 2 10.32 0.45 8.45
CA ILE A 2 9.13 0.98 7.79
C ILE A 2 9.29 0.72 6.29
N TYR A 3 8.32 0.03 5.70
CA TYR A 3 8.35 -0.34 4.28
C TYR A 3 7.27 0.44 3.53
N ALA A 4 7.68 1.32 2.62
CA ALA A 4 6.76 2.15 1.84
C ALA A 4 6.64 1.62 0.41
N PHE A 5 5.43 1.20 0.05
CA PHE A 5 5.09 0.64 -1.25
C PHE A 5 4.37 1.65 -2.13
N ASP A 6 4.75 1.68 -3.41
CA ASP A 6 4.04 2.35 -4.48
C ASP A 6 4.08 1.49 -5.75
N THR A 7 3.00 1.53 -6.53
CA THR A 7 2.88 0.77 -7.78
C THR A 7 2.51 1.70 -8.92
N TYR A 8 3.36 1.76 -9.93
CA TYR A 8 3.10 2.48 -11.15
C TYR A 8 2.69 1.54 -12.29
N TYR A 9 1.63 1.90 -13.01
CA TYR A 9 1.07 1.10 -14.10
C TYR A 9 1.54 1.60 -15.47
N TYR A 10 2.14 0.70 -16.24
CA TYR A 10 2.39 0.83 -17.68
C TYR A 10 1.32 0.08 -18.47
N PRO A 11 1.25 0.23 -19.81
CA PRO A 11 0.28 -0.47 -20.63
C PRO A 11 0.29 -2.00 -20.43
N ASP A 12 1.48 -2.61 -20.36
CA ASP A 12 1.62 -4.07 -20.35
C ASP A 12 2.08 -4.65 -18.99
N PHE A 13 2.45 -3.79 -18.04
CA PHE A 13 3.02 -4.23 -16.76
C PHE A 13 2.83 -3.20 -15.63
N ALA A 14 2.93 -3.66 -14.39
CA ALA A 14 3.12 -2.81 -13.21
C ALA A 14 4.59 -2.86 -12.77
N LEU A 15 5.11 -1.72 -12.32
CA LEU A 15 6.33 -1.63 -11.56
C LEU A 15 5.97 -1.30 -10.12
N THR A 16 6.23 -2.22 -9.20
CA THR A 16 6.06 -1.99 -7.76
C THR A 16 7.42 -1.76 -7.14
N VAL A 17 7.53 -0.72 -6.32
CA VAL A 17 8.74 -0.35 -5.61
C VAL A 17 8.44 -0.30 -4.12
N CYS A 18 9.36 -0.82 -3.32
CA CYS A 18 9.34 -0.71 -1.87
C CYS A 18 10.63 -0.05 -1.39
N LEU A 19 10.50 1.01 -0.61
CA LEU A 19 11.61 1.63 0.11
C LEU A 19 11.55 1.20 1.58
N ALA A 20 12.66 0.72 2.12
CA ALA A 20 12.78 0.36 3.52
C ALA A 20 13.52 1.46 4.29
N PHE A 21 12.92 1.93 5.37
CA PHE A 21 13.49 2.89 6.29
C PHE A 21 13.73 2.23 7.65
N GLU A 22 14.78 2.64 8.33
CA GLU A 22 15.06 2.15 9.69
C GLU A 22 14.00 2.65 10.67
N ASP A 23 13.71 3.95 10.61
CA ASP A 23 12.74 4.64 11.44
C ASP A 23 12.11 5.88 10.75
N TRP A 24 11.22 6.57 11.46
CA TRP A 24 10.53 7.77 10.96
C TRP A 24 11.42 9.01 10.76
N ALA A 25 12.61 9.03 11.37
CA ALA A 25 13.56 10.14 11.29
C ALA A 25 14.62 9.93 10.20
N SER A 26 14.61 8.75 9.56
CA SER A 26 15.56 8.36 8.52
C SER A 26 15.47 9.30 7.33
N ALA A 27 16.59 9.94 6.99
CA ALA A 27 16.67 10.87 5.85
C ALA A 27 16.82 10.16 4.50
N GLN A 28 17.21 8.89 4.53
CA GLN A 28 17.43 8.04 3.36
C GLN A 28 16.88 6.65 3.64
N GLU A 29 16.51 5.97 2.56
CA GLU A 29 16.18 4.54 2.58
C GLU A 29 17.43 3.69 2.84
N GLN A 30 17.25 2.61 3.59
CA GLN A 30 18.26 1.59 3.81
C GLN A 30 18.30 0.60 2.64
N GLU A 31 17.13 0.23 2.11
CA GLU A 31 17.00 -0.74 1.03
C GLU A 31 15.91 -0.35 0.03
N ILE A 32 16.10 -0.77 -1.22
CA ILE A 32 15.16 -0.56 -2.32
C ILE A 32 14.86 -1.90 -2.97
N PHE A 33 13.60 -2.30 -2.91
CA PHE A 33 13.09 -3.47 -3.62
C PHE A 33 12.25 -3.01 -4.81
N LYS A 34 12.35 -3.72 -5.93
CA LYS A 34 11.55 -3.42 -7.12
C LYS A 34 11.17 -4.71 -7.82
N GLU A 35 9.94 -4.75 -8.31
CA GLU A 35 9.43 -5.87 -9.09
C GLU A 35 8.59 -5.39 -10.25
N LYS A 36 8.82 -6.04 -11.39
CA LYS A 36 8.02 -5.88 -12.61
C LYS A 36 7.04 -7.04 -12.71
N THR A 37 5.75 -6.74 -12.70
CA THR A 37 4.69 -7.73 -12.83
C THR A 37 3.95 -7.51 -14.14
N ILE A 38 3.90 -8.54 -15.00
CA ILE A 38 3.13 -8.49 -16.25
C ILE A 38 1.64 -8.49 -15.90
N ILE A 39 0.88 -7.54 -16.46
CA ILE A 39 -0.55 -7.44 -16.20
C ILE A 39 -1.31 -8.01 -17.39
N ASN A 40 -1.91 -9.17 -17.18
CA ASN A 40 -2.73 -9.86 -18.19
C ASN A 40 -4.24 -9.69 -17.95
N ALA A 41 -4.64 -8.97 -16.89
CA ALA A 41 -6.04 -8.86 -16.48
C ALA A 41 -6.63 -7.52 -16.91
N ASP A 42 -7.83 -7.58 -17.50
CA ASP A 42 -8.62 -6.40 -17.84
C ASP A 42 -8.96 -5.57 -16.60
N TYR A 43 -8.97 -4.26 -16.73
CA TYR A 43 -9.32 -3.34 -15.64
C TYR A 43 -10.81 -3.44 -15.30
N GLU A 44 -11.13 -3.97 -14.12
CA GLU A 44 -12.48 -3.90 -13.54
C GLU A 44 -12.64 -2.63 -12.69
N SER A 45 -13.58 -1.76 -13.09
CA SER A 45 -13.92 -0.55 -12.32
C SER A 45 -14.35 -0.91 -10.90
N GLY A 46 -13.75 -0.25 -9.89
CA GLY A 46 -14.00 -0.52 -8.48
C GLY A 46 -13.19 -1.66 -7.85
N ALA A 47 -12.35 -2.35 -8.63
CA ALA A 47 -11.49 -3.45 -8.17
C ALA A 47 -9.99 -3.13 -8.31
N PHE A 48 -9.62 -1.86 -8.16
CA PHE A 48 -8.23 -1.39 -8.28
C PHE A 48 -7.23 -2.21 -7.42
N TYR A 49 -7.63 -2.59 -6.20
CA TYR A 49 -6.81 -3.40 -5.31
C TYR A 49 -6.44 -4.78 -5.89
N LYS A 50 -7.23 -5.35 -6.81
CA LYS A 50 -6.95 -6.68 -7.39
C LYS A 50 -5.69 -6.68 -8.28
N ARG A 51 -5.31 -5.53 -8.83
CA ARG A 51 -4.10 -5.39 -9.66
C ARG A 51 -2.87 -5.08 -8.81
N GLU A 52 -3.04 -4.27 -7.77
CA GLU A 52 -1.93 -3.81 -6.96
C GLU A 52 -1.51 -4.80 -5.87
N LEU A 53 -2.49 -5.39 -5.18
CA LEU A 53 -2.25 -6.28 -4.06
C LEU A 53 -1.35 -7.47 -4.42
N PRO A 54 -1.54 -8.18 -5.56
CA PRO A 54 -0.65 -9.26 -5.95
C PRO A 54 0.79 -8.80 -6.15
N CYS A 55 1.00 -7.57 -6.66
CA CYS A 55 2.33 -7.03 -6.88
C CYS A 55 3.04 -6.70 -5.56
N ILE A 56 2.32 -6.05 -4.62
CA ILE A 56 2.84 -5.78 -3.27
C ILE A 56 3.16 -7.09 -2.54
N LEU A 57 2.27 -8.07 -2.58
CA LEU A 57 2.47 -9.38 -1.94
C LEU A 57 3.63 -10.17 -2.55
N SER A 58 3.89 -10.01 -3.85
CA SER A 58 5.02 -10.66 -4.51
C SER A 58 6.33 -10.06 -4.01
N LEU A 59 6.44 -8.72 -4.00
CA LEU A 59 7.63 -8.02 -3.53
C LEU A 59 7.91 -8.27 -2.03
N LEU A 60 6.85 -8.40 -1.23
CA LEU A 60 6.95 -8.71 0.19
C LEU A 60 7.56 -10.09 0.49
N LYS A 61 7.56 -11.04 -0.46
CA LYS A 61 8.21 -12.34 -0.26
C LYS A 61 9.72 -12.25 -0.20
N GLU A 62 10.30 -11.20 -0.78
CA GLU A 62 11.73 -10.92 -0.75
C GLU A 62 12.17 -10.23 0.55
N ILE A 63 11.22 -9.88 1.43
CA ILE A 63 11.45 -9.12 2.66
C ILE A 63 11.13 -10.00 3.87
N GLU A 64 12.12 -10.16 4.76
CA GLU A 64 11.91 -10.84 6.04
C GLU A 64 11.29 -9.88 7.06
N LEU A 65 9.95 -9.82 7.06
CA LEU A 65 9.19 -8.97 7.99
C LEU A 65 9.26 -9.47 9.44
N LYS A 66 9.39 -8.53 10.37
CA LYS A 66 9.31 -8.69 11.82
C LYS A 66 8.00 -8.12 12.36
N SER A 67 7.59 -8.57 13.53
CA SER A 67 6.33 -8.14 14.17
C SER A 67 6.21 -6.64 14.40
N GLU A 68 7.35 -5.95 14.58
CA GLU A 68 7.37 -4.51 14.83
C GLU A 68 7.40 -3.68 13.53
N ASP A 69 7.52 -4.32 12.37
CA ASP A 69 7.64 -3.61 11.10
C ASP A 69 6.31 -3.00 10.66
N ILE A 70 6.40 -1.80 10.08
CA ILE A 70 5.25 -1.04 9.61
C ILE A 70 5.26 -1.02 8.09
N ILE A 71 4.11 -1.29 7.48
CA ILE A 71 3.94 -1.23 6.03
C ILE A 71 3.10 -0.02 5.67
N ILE A 72 3.63 0.83 4.81
CA ILE A 72 2.96 2.00 4.25
C ILE A 72 2.57 1.68 2.80
N VAL A 73 1.33 2.00 2.42
CA VAL A 73 0.84 1.88 1.05
C VAL A 73 0.31 3.23 0.54
N ASP A 74 0.55 3.56 -0.74
CA ASP A 74 -0.10 4.70 -1.40
C ASP A 74 -1.58 4.35 -1.69
N GLY A 75 -2.44 4.59 -0.70
CA GLY A 75 -3.85 4.28 -0.81
C GLY A 75 -4.57 4.25 0.53
N TYR A 76 -5.83 3.81 0.47
CA TYR A 76 -6.71 3.75 1.62
C TYR A 76 -6.67 2.39 2.32
N VAL A 77 -6.73 2.39 3.66
CA VAL A 77 -6.99 1.16 4.45
C VAL A 77 -8.50 0.87 4.50
N THR A 78 -9.31 1.90 4.78
CA THR A 78 -10.77 1.86 4.77
C THR A 78 -11.32 2.92 3.82
N LEU A 79 -12.37 2.56 3.09
CA LEU A 79 -13.00 3.40 2.07
C LEU A 79 -14.22 4.14 2.60
N ASN A 80 -14.92 3.60 3.60
CA ASN A 80 -16.08 4.24 4.21
C ASN A 80 -16.33 3.75 5.66
N ASN A 81 -17.26 4.41 6.35
CA ASN A 81 -17.72 4.02 7.68
C ASN A 81 -18.39 2.64 7.74
N ASP A 82 -18.94 2.15 6.64
CA ASP A 82 -19.64 0.85 6.56
C ASP A 82 -18.68 -0.35 6.55
N GLY A 83 -17.37 -0.11 6.70
CA GLY A 83 -16.37 -1.16 6.77
C GLY A 83 -15.90 -1.67 5.40
N LYS A 84 -16.20 -0.95 4.30
CA LYS A 84 -15.60 -1.25 3.00
C LYS A 84 -14.09 -1.02 3.10
N ILE A 85 -13.32 -2.08 2.92
CA ILE A 85 -11.85 -2.03 2.98
C ILE A 85 -11.24 -1.58 1.65
N GLY A 86 -10.14 -0.83 1.75
CA GLY A 86 -9.31 -0.43 0.63
C GLY A 86 -8.08 -1.32 0.48
N LEU A 87 -7.13 -0.92 -0.36
CA LEU A 87 -5.89 -1.65 -0.61
C LEU A 87 -5.17 -2.07 0.68
N GLY A 88 -4.95 -1.13 1.60
CA GLY A 88 -4.27 -1.41 2.85
C GLY A 88 -5.04 -2.36 3.77
N GLY A 89 -6.37 -2.32 3.73
CA GLY A 89 -7.21 -3.26 4.47
C GLY A 89 -7.13 -4.68 3.90
N TYR A 90 -7.16 -4.83 2.58
CA TYR A 90 -6.93 -6.13 1.94
C TYR A 90 -5.53 -6.67 2.21
N LEU A 91 -4.51 -5.80 2.22
CA LEU A 91 -3.14 -6.18 2.57
C LEU A 91 -3.05 -6.67 4.02
N TYR A 92 -3.69 -5.97 4.95
CA TYR A 92 -3.74 -6.38 6.36
C TYR A 92 -4.36 -7.77 6.53
N GLU A 93 -5.47 -8.05 5.84
CA GLU A 93 -6.11 -9.37 5.83
C GLU A 93 -5.20 -10.43 5.19
N ALA A 94 -4.56 -10.14 4.05
CA ALA A 94 -3.67 -11.05 3.34
C ALA A 94 -2.41 -11.42 4.14
N LEU A 95 -1.97 -10.53 5.04
CA LEU A 95 -0.86 -10.77 5.97
C LEU A 95 -1.32 -11.35 7.32
N TYR A 96 -2.52 -11.93 7.36
CA TYR A 96 -3.09 -12.56 8.56
C TYR A 96 -3.15 -11.64 9.77
N LYS A 97 -3.33 -10.33 9.54
CA LYS A 97 -3.47 -9.31 10.60
C LYS A 97 -2.23 -9.14 11.49
N LYS A 98 -1.06 -9.60 11.02
CA LYS A 98 0.17 -9.63 11.82
C LYS A 98 0.92 -8.31 11.87
N TYR A 99 0.88 -7.55 10.78
CA TYR A 99 1.70 -6.33 10.64
C TYR A 99 0.81 -5.09 10.58
N PRO A 100 1.20 -4.00 11.26
CA PRO A 100 0.52 -2.72 11.12
C PRO A 100 0.63 -2.17 9.70
N ILE A 101 -0.51 -1.78 9.12
CA ILE A 101 -0.61 -1.15 7.79
C ILE A 101 -1.07 0.29 7.94
N ALA A 102 -0.35 1.22 7.32
CA ALA A 102 -0.72 2.62 7.20
C ALA A 102 -0.99 2.98 5.73
N GLY A 103 -2.21 3.41 5.42
CA GLY A 103 -2.55 3.92 4.09
C GLY A 103 -2.39 5.43 4.02
N ILE A 104 -1.62 5.90 3.06
CA ILE A 104 -1.45 7.33 2.77
C ILE A 104 -2.05 7.60 1.39
N ALA A 105 -3.14 8.33 1.32
CA ALA A 105 -3.79 8.68 0.05
C ALA A 105 -3.71 10.18 -0.21
N LYS A 106 -3.38 10.55 -1.45
CA LYS A 106 -3.22 11.96 -1.88
C LYS A 106 -4.55 12.61 -2.28
N ASN A 107 -5.49 11.84 -2.79
CA ASN A 107 -6.79 12.33 -3.28
C ASN A 107 -7.90 11.96 -2.31
N GLU A 108 -8.78 12.90 -1.97
CA GLU A 108 -9.93 12.64 -1.11
C GLU A 108 -10.88 11.61 -1.73
N PHE A 109 -11.30 10.63 -0.92
CA PHE A 109 -12.37 9.71 -1.28
C PHE A 109 -13.71 10.32 -0.89
N SER A 110 -14.69 10.28 -1.79
CA SER A 110 -16.00 10.93 -1.62
C SER A 110 -16.84 10.37 -0.47
N SER A 111 -16.53 9.16 0.00
CA SER A 111 -17.29 8.53 1.08
C SER A 111 -16.74 8.93 2.46
N PRO A 112 -17.61 9.23 3.43
CA PRO A 112 -17.19 9.60 4.77
C PRO A 112 -16.56 8.41 5.49
N ASP A 113 -15.44 8.68 6.17
CA ASP A 113 -14.74 7.74 7.03
C ASP A 113 -14.23 8.47 8.28
N SER A 114 -14.89 8.23 9.40
CA SER A 114 -14.60 8.84 10.71
C SER A 114 -13.31 8.34 11.36
N LYS A 115 -12.75 7.23 10.86
CA LYS A 115 -11.48 6.65 11.34
C LYS A 115 -10.29 7.21 10.58
N ARG A 116 -10.53 7.95 9.49
CA ARG A 116 -9.49 8.55 8.67
C ARG A 116 -9.01 9.85 9.28
N ARG A 117 -7.69 9.98 9.42
CA ARG A 117 -7.06 11.25 9.76
C ARG A 117 -6.81 12.05 8.49
N ASN A 118 -7.50 13.18 8.34
CA ASN A 118 -7.19 14.15 7.30
C ASN A 118 -6.12 15.11 7.81
N ILE A 119 -5.03 15.21 7.07
CA ILE A 119 -3.97 16.19 7.32
C ILE A 119 -4.18 17.29 6.28
N PRO A 120 -4.68 18.49 6.68
CA PRO A 120 -4.84 19.58 5.73
C PRO A 120 -3.47 19.90 5.12
N GLY A 121 -3.39 19.86 3.79
CA GLY A 121 -2.17 20.19 3.07
C GLY A 121 -1.71 21.59 3.44
N ARG A 122 -0.40 21.78 3.65
CA ARG A 122 0.20 23.11 3.55
C ARG A 122 0.03 23.53 2.09
N LYS A 123 -0.92 24.43 1.83
CA LYS A 123 -0.98 25.17 0.55
C LYS A 123 0.28 25.99 0.38
#